data_AF-A0A075GCN8-F1
#
_entry.id   AF-A0A075GCN8-F1
#
_cell.length_a   1.000
_cell.length_b   1.000
_cell.length_c   1.000
_cell.angle_alpha   90.00
_cell.angle_beta   90.00
_cell.angle_gamma   90.00
#
_symmetry.space_group_name_H-M   'P 1'
#
loop_
_entity.id
_entity.type
_entity.pdbx_description
1 polymer ?
#
loop_
_entity_poly.entity_id
_entity_poly.type
_entity_poly.pdbx_seq_one_letter_code
_entity_poly.pdbx_strand_id
1 'polypeptide(L)'
;MENELTKNTQSIWERFWSWYDRHVTESLVLTAFIIYIQIPHMFWNADLYLEAGMISRVHPVLDFFFYGVDLIEVFPMINIGFLIYSRIRKKKQPKINV
;
A
#
# COMPACT_ATOMS: atom_id res chain seq x y z
N MET A 1 4.04 -37.34 38.03
CA MET A 1 3.84 -35.88 38.17
C MET A 1 4.69 -35.18 37.12
N GLU A 2 4.39 -35.39 35.84
CA GLU A 2 5.27 -34.95 34.73
C GLU A 2 4.47 -34.48 33.49
N ASN A 3 3.16 -34.26 33.64
CA ASN A 3 2.26 -33.93 32.53
C ASN A 3 1.62 -32.53 32.65
N GLU A 4 2.25 -31.59 33.36
CA GLU A 4 1.75 -30.21 33.51
C GLU A 4 2.74 -29.13 33.02
N LEU A 5 3.80 -29.50 32.29
CA LEU A 5 4.86 -28.54 31.88
C LEU A 5 4.80 -28.07 30.43
N THR A 6 3.79 -28.47 29.65
CA THR A 6 3.61 -28.03 28.25
C THR A 6 2.48 -27.02 28.07
N LYS A 7 1.98 -26.46 29.17
CA LYS A 7 0.94 -25.44 29.15
C LYS A 7 1.60 -24.07 29.27
N ASN A 8 1.50 -23.28 28.21
CA ASN A 8 1.67 -21.83 28.22
C ASN A 8 3.09 -21.26 28.02
N THR A 9 3.73 -21.66 26.93
CA THR A 9 4.62 -20.73 26.20
C THR A 9 4.02 -20.50 24.83
N GLN A 10 2.88 -19.79 24.77
CA GLN A 10 2.66 -18.96 23.58
C GLN A 10 3.82 -17.97 23.58
N SER A 11 4.82 -18.33 22.80
CA SER A 11 6.12 -17.69 22.78
C SER A 11 5.89 -16.20 22.59
N ILE A 12 6.54 -15.36 23.40
CA ILE A 12 6.49 -13.89 23.26
C ILE A 12 6.71 -13.48 21.79
N TRP A 13 7.49 -14.28 21.07
CA TRP A 13 7.67 -14.22 19.62
C TRP A 13 6.39 -14.36 18.78
N GLU A 14 5.53 -15.33 19.07
CA GLU A 14 4.25 -15.50 18.34
C GLU A 14 3.32 -14.31 18.56
N ARG A 15 3.28 -13.78 19.80
CA ARG A 15 2.55 -12.56 20.12
C ARG A 15 3.12 -11.34 19.40
N PHE A 16 4.45 -11.21 19.33
CA PHE A 16 5.11 -10.15 18.59
C PHE A 16 4.80 -10.22 17.09
N TRP A 17 4.93 -11.40 16.46
CA TRP A 17 4.60 -11.57 15.05
C TRP A 17 3.14 -11.26 14.76
N SER A 18 2.21 -11.69 15.62
CA SER A 18 0.78 -11.36 15.47
C SER A 18 0.49 -9.87 15.63
N TRP A 19 1.18 -9.18 16.54
CA TRP A 19 1.05 -7.72 16.72
C TRP A 19 1.63 -6.97 15.52
N TYR A 20 2.83 -7.35 15.09
CA TYR A 20 3.50 -6.78 13.92
C TYR A 20 2.66 -6.96 12.66
N ASP A 21 2.11 -8.17 12.44
CA ASP A 21 1.27 -8.46 11.28
C ASP A 21 0.02 -7.56 11.24
N ARG A 22 -0.59 -7.30 12.40
CA ARG A 22 -1.72 -6.39 12.54
C ARG A 22 -1.32 -4.93 12.28
N HIS A 23 -0.25 -4.47 12.91
CA HIS A 23 0.21 -3.07 12.80
C HIS A 23 0.69 -2.74 11.37
N VAL A 24 1.42 -3.65 10.73
CA VAL A 24 1.81 -3.52 9.31
C VAL A 24 0.59 -3.46 8.40
N THR A 25 -0.46 -4.23 8.69
CA THR A 25 -1.70 -4.17 7.91
C THR A 25 -2.40 -2.82 8.08
N GLU A 26 -2.47 -2.29 9.31
CA GLU A 26 -3.01 -0.97 9.61
C GLU A 26 -2.22 0.14 8.89
N SER A 27 -0.88 0.09 8.95
CA SER A 27 -0.01 1.02 8.24
C SER A 27 -0.15 0.92 6.71
N LEU A 28 -0.27 -0.28 6.15
CA LEU A 28 -0.46 -0.48 4.71
C LEU A 28 -1.79 0.07 4.22
N VAL A 29 -2.86 -0.09 5.00
CA VAL A 29 -4.18 0.48 4.68
C VAL A 29 -4.12 2.01 4.73
N LEU A 30 -3.41 2.59 5.70
CA LEU A 30 -3.18 4.03 5.76
C LEU A 30 -2.39 4.54 4.55
N THR A 31 -1.31 3.85 4.17
CA THR A 31 -0.53 4.18 2.98
C THR A 31 -1.38 4.09 1.72
N ALA A 32 -2.22 3.05 1.58
CA ALA A 32 -3.15 2.91 0.47
C ALA A 32 -4.19 4.03 0.41
N PHE A 33 -4.68 4.47 1.57
CA PHE A 33 -5.59 5.60 1.65
C PHE A 33 -4.92 6.89 1.16
N ILE A 34 -3.69 7.16 1.60
CA ILE A 34 -2.93 8.35 1.21
C ILE A 34 -2.66 8.36 -0.30
N ILE A 35 -2.21 7.25 -0.89
CA ILE A 35 -1.94 7.21 -2.33
C ILE A 35 -3.22 7.26 -3.17
N TYR A 36 -4.33 6.67 -2.71
CA TYR A 36 -5.57 6.72 -3.47
C TYR A 36 -6.24 8.11 -3.45
N ILE A 37 -6.03 8.92 -2.40
CA ILE A 37 -6.48 10.31 -2.42
C ILE A 37 -5.69 11.17 -3.43
N GLN A 38 -4.57 10.67 -3.98
CA GLN A 38 -3.84 11.32 -5.06
C GLN A 38 -4.49 11.10 -6.44
N ILE A 39 -5.40 10.13 -6.60
CA ILE A 39 -6.07 9.85 -7.88
C ILE A 39 -6.80 11.09 -8.43
N PRO A 40 -7.61 11.84 -7.65
CA PRO A 40 -8.21 13.10 -8.10
C PRO A 40 -7.20 14.14 -8.59
N HIS A 41 -6.02 14.24 -7.95
CA HIS A 41 -4.96 15.16 -8.38
C HIS A 41 -4.50 14.83 -9.80
N MET A 42 -4.27 13.54 -10.08
CA MET A 42 -3.90 13.08 -11.43
C MET A 42 -4.93 13.46 -12.49
N PHE A 43 -6.23 13.34 -12.19
CA PHE A 43 -7.30 13.71 -13.12
C PHE A 43 -7.35 15.21 -13.37
N TRP A 44 -7.29 16.02 -12.30
CA TRP A 44 -7.33 17.48 -12.41
C TRP A 44 -6.14 18.03 -13.17
N ASN A 45 -4.98 17.43 -12.96
CA ASN A 45 -3.72 17.78 -13.60
C ASN A 45 -3.71 17.38 -15.09
N ALA A 46 -4.26 16.21 -15.44
CA ALA A 46 -4.44 15.80 -16.84
C ALA A 46 -5.45 16.69 -17.58
N ASP A 47 -6.53 17.12 -16.91
CA ASP A 47 -7.52 18.05 -17.46
C ASP A 47 -6.89 19.42 -17.75
N LEU A 48 -6.13 19.96 -16.80
CA LEU A 48 -5.32 21.17 -16.97
C LEU A 48 -4.30 21.05 -18.11
N TYR A 49 -3.64 19.90 -18.26
CA TYR A 49 -2.72 19.65 -19.36
C TYR A 49 -3.42 19.69 -20.73
N LEU A 50 -4.63 19.13 -20.82
CA LEU A 50 -5.43 19.12 -22.05
C LEU A 50 -6.01 20.49 -22.38
N GLU A 51 -6.47 21.24 -21.37
CA GLU A 51 -7.02 22.59 -21.53
C GLU A 51 -5.93 23.62 -21.84
N ALA A 52 -4.74 23.47 -21.25
CA ALA A 52 -3.62 24.39 -21.48
C ALA A 52 -3.09 24.35 -22.92
N GLY A 53 -3.28 23.25 -23.67
CA GLY A 53 -3.14 23.13 -25.13
C GLY A 53 -1.78 23.49 -25.76
N MET A 54 -0.87 24.08 -25.00
CA MET A 54 0.41 24.66 -25.38
C MET A 54 1.30 24.66 -24.13
N ILE A 55 2.64 24.64 -24.34
CA ILE A 55 3.72 24.80 -23.33
C ILE A 55 4.55 23.54 -23.04
N SER A 56 4.50 22.47 -23.84
CA SER A 56 5.47 21.34 -23.72
C SER A 56 6.95 21.69 -24.02
N ARG A 57 7.38 22.97 -23.98
CA ARG A 57 8.71 23.41 -24.46
C ARG A 57 9.39 24.54 -23.68
N VAL A 58 8.78 25.13 -22.64
CA VAL A 58 9.37 26.31 -21.96
C VAL A 58 10.10 25.93 -20.67
N HIS A 59 9.51 25.08 -19.81
CA HIS A 59 10.10 24.69 -18.52
C HIS A 59 9.93 23.18 -18.24
N PRO A 60 10.77 22.31 -18.84
CA PRO A 60 10.66 20.86 -18.68
C PRO A 60 10.75 20.36 -17.24
N VAL A 61 11.40 21.11 -16.34
CA VAL A 61 11.46 20.79 -14.91
C VAL A 61 10.11 21.02 -14.22
N LEU A 62 9.43 22.14 -14.55
CA LEU A 62 8.11 22.43 -13.99
C LEU A 62 7.06 21.46 -14.54
N ASP A 63 7.13 21.17 -15.84
CA ASP A 63 6.24 20.17 -16.47
C ASP A 63 6.44 18.78 -15.84
N PHE A 64 7.68 18.43 -15.46
CA PHE A 64 7.94 17.19 -14.73
C PHE A 64 7.41 17.22 -13.29
N PHE A 65 7.54 18.33 -12.55
CA PHE A 65 6.99 18.42 -11.20
C PHE A 65 5.46 18.44 -11.18
N PHE A 66 4.84 19.17 -12.10
CA PHE A 66 3.39 19.27 -12.18
C PHE A 66 2.80 17.98 -12.74
N TYR A 67 3.28 17.46 -13.87
CA TYR A 67 2.66 16.32 -14.58
C TYR A 67 3.43 15.00 -14.43
N GLY A 68 4.76 15.04 -14.34
CA GLY A 68 5.61 13.85 -14.33
C GLY A 68 5.66 13.10 -12.99
N VAL A 69 5.55 13.81 -11.86
CA VAL A 69 5.57 13.21 -10.51
C VAL A 69 4.38 12.26 -10.33
N ASP A 70 3.19 12.69 -10.74
CA ASP A 70 1.97 11.88 -10.72
C ASP A 70 2.12 10.55 -11.48
N LEU A 71 2.82 10.54 -12.63
CA LEU A 71 3.08 9.31 -13.38
C LEU A 71 3.96 8.32 -12.60
N ILE A 72 4.90 8.82 -11.81
CA ILE A 72 5.80 7.98 -10.99
C ILE A 72 5.03 7.39 -9.80
N GLU A 73 4.08 8.14 -9.24
CA GLU A 73 3.25 7.71 -8.10
C GLU A 73 2.31 6.54 -8.43
N VAL A 74 2.01 6.30 -9.71
CA VAL A 74 1.26 5.12 -10.17
C VAL A 74 1.97 3.81 -9.81
N PHE A 75 3.31 3.76 -9.87
CA PHE A 75 4.05 2.52 -9.56
C PHE A 75 3.89 2.10 -8.08
N PRO A 76 4.10 2.97 -7.08
CA PRO A 76 3.74 2.71 -5.69
C PRO A 76 2.28 2.35 -5.49
N MET A 77 1.35 3.03 -6.18
CA MET A 77 -0.08 2.80 -6.07
C MET A 77 -0.46 1.36 -6.43
N ILE A 78 0.06 0.88 -7.56
CA ILE A 78 -0.12 -0.50 -8.02
C ILE A 78 0.54 -1.49 -7.04
N ASN A 79 1.77 -1.20 -6.58
CA ASN A 79 2.52 -2.09 -5.68
C ASN A 79 1.80 -2.27 -4.33
N ILE A 80 1.37 -1.18 -3.70
CA ILE A 80 0.61 -1.24 -2.45
C ILE A 80 -0.73 -1.95 -2.64
N GLY A 81 -1.41 -1.74 -3.77
CA GLY A 81 -2.61 -2.48 -4.16
C GLY A 81 -2.37 -3.99 -4.21
N PHE A 82 -1.31 -4.43 -4.89
CA PHE A 82 -0.92 -5.84 -4.93
C PHE A 82 -0.55 -6.39 -3.54
N LEU A 83 0.10 -5.58 -2.71
CA LEU A 83 0.54 -6.00 -1.38
C LEU A 83 -0.65 -6.19 -0.43
N ILE A 84 -1.64 -5.29 -0.49
CA ILE A 84 -2.92 -5.44 0.21
C ILE A 84 -3.69 -6.66 -0.33
N TYR A 85 -3.79 -6.82 -1.64
CA TYR A 85 -4.48 -7.96 -2.26
C TYR A 85 -3.86 -9.30 -1.82
N SER A 86 -2.53 -9.41 -1.85
CA SER A 86 -1.78 -10.58 -1.40
C SER A 86 -2.08 -10.91 0.07
N ARG A 87 -2.18 -9.88 0.92
CA ARG A 87 -2.44 -10.03 2.35
C ARG A 87 -3.87 -10.46 2.65
N ILE A 88 -4.85 -9.90 1.95
CA ILE A 88 -6.26 -10.33 2.01
C ILE A 88 -6.39 -11.78 1.51
N ARG A 89 -5.72 -12.14 0.42
CA ARG A 89 -5.71 -13.51 -0.11
C ARG A 89 -5.13 -14.52 0.87
N LYS A 90 -4.04 -14.18 1.57
CA LYS A 90 -3.43 -15.05 2.60
C LYS A 90 -4.36 -15.29 3.79
N LYS A 91 -5.17 -14.30 4.20
CA LYS A 91 -6.20 -14.48 5.25
C LYS A 91 -7.34 -15.41 4.82
N LYS A 92 -7.62 -15.52 3.52
CA LYS A 92 -8.72 -16.32 2.96
C LYS A 92 -8.38 -17.80 2.73
N GLN A 93 -7.12 -18.22 2.82
CA GLN A 93 -6.80 -19.65 2.79
C GLN A 93 -7.21 -20.24 4.15
N PRO A 94 -8.29 -21.03 4.23
CA PRO A 94 -8.54 -21.80 5.42
C PRO A 94 -7.36 -22.76 5.56
N LYS A 95 -6.87 -22.96 6.78
CA LYS A 95 -5.98 -24.08 7.08
C LYS A 95 -6.70 -25.33 6.58
N ILE A 96 -6.29 -25.87 5.44
CA ILE A 96 -6.72 -27.18 5.00
C ILE A 96 -6.04 -28.12 5.99
N ASN A 97 -6.79 -28.53 7.01
CA ASN A 97 -6.44 -29.63 7.88
C ASN A 97 -6.43 -30.88 7.00
N VAL A 98 -5.24 -31.35 6.64
CA VAL A 98 -4.98 -32.74 6.24
C VAL A 98 -4.14 -33.36 7.33
#